data_AF-A0A945QIA7-F1
#
_entry.id   AF-A0A945QIA7-F1
#
_cell.length_a   1.000
_cell.length_b   1.000
_cell.length_c   1.000
_cell.angle_alpha   90.00
_cell.angle_beta   90.00
_cell.angle_gamma   90.00
#
_symmetry.space_group_name_H-M   'P 1'
#
loop_
_entity.id
_entity.type
_entity.pdbx_description
1 polymer ?
#
loop_
_entity_poly.entity_id
_entity_poly.type
_entity_poly.pdbx_seq_one_letter_code
_entity_poly.pdbx_strand_id
1 'polypeptide(L)'
;MRIVAGRHRGRRLAVPEDDPRFNTVRPTADRAREGLFNVLAHGDFGRGGQSPLSEARVLDAFAGCGALGLEALSRGAAHASFIEIDRRACTTIERNLETLEEVPRGKVLRGDALRPPIARTGACDLVFLDPPYRQSLAEPALTALAAAGWIAPGAVVAVEQERGEDLTPPEGFEALDERRYGRTRFALLGYRASSQS
;
A
#
# COMPACT_ATOMS: atom_id res chain seq x y z
N MET A 1 -7.01 3.69 15.39
CA MET A 1 -7.06 2.94 14.12
C MET A 1 -7.37 1.48 14.41
N ARG A 2 -8.11 0.80 13.53
CA ARG A 2 -8.39 -0.64 13.66
C ARG A 2 -8.46 -1.28 12.28
N ILE A 3 -8.29 -2.60 12.24
CA ILE A 3 -8.55 -3.41 11.04
C ILE A 3 -10.06 -3.41 10.75
N VAL A 4 -10.44 -3.19 9.49
CA VAL A 4 -11.82 -2.97 9.06
C VAL A 4 -12.52 -4.28 8.70
N ALA A 5 -11.84 -5.18 7.98
CA ALA A 5 -12.40 -6.47 7.57
C ALA A 5 -11.35 -7.60 7.56
N GLY A 6 -11.80 -8.81 7.21
CA GLY A 6 -10.95 -10.00 7.16
C GLY A 6 -10.76 -10.67 8.53
N ARG A 7 -9.74 -11.52 8.64
CA ARG A 7 -9.41 -12.35 9.81
C ARG A 7 -9.26 -11.54 11.10
N HIS A 8 -8.70 -10.34 11.00
CA HIS A 8 -8.36 -9.48 12.14
C HIS A 8 -9.36 -8.35 12.37
N ARG A 9 -10.54 -8.43 11.75
CA ARG A 9 -11.58 -7.39 11.84
C ARG A 9 -11.81 -6.91 13.28
N GLY A 10 -11.74 -5.60 13.47
CA GLY A 10 -11.99 -4.93 14.75
C GLY A 10 -10.78 -4.86 15.69
N ARG A 11 -9.68 -5.55 15.40
CA ARG A 11 -8.44 -5.46 16.18
C ARG A 11 -7.84 -4.06 16.07
N ARG A 12 -7.41 -3.51 17.21
CA ARG A 12 -6.77 -2.18 17.27
C ARG A 12 -5.32 -2.30 16.77
N LEU A 13 -4.90 -1.31 16.00
CA LEU A 13 -3.50 -1.16 15.59
C LEU A 13 -2.83 -0.16 16.53
N ALA A 14 -1.61 -0.49 16.95
CA ALA A 14 -0.68 0.46 17.52
C ALA A 14 -0.35 1.54 16.49
N VAL A 15 -0.18 2.77 16.97
CA VAL A 15 0.26 3.93 16.20
C VAL A 15 1.38 4.60 16.99
N PRO A 16 2.33 5.30 16.33
CA PRO A 16 3.37 6.04 17.05
C PRO A 16 2.75 7.06 18.01
N GLU A 17 3.22 7.10 19.26
CA GLU A 17 2.60 7.83 20.38
C GLU A 17 2.54 9.37 20.17
N ASP A 18 3.39 9.92 19.28
CA ASP A 18 3.57 11.36 19.06
C ASP A 18 3.16 11.86 17.67
N ASP A 19 2.49 11.05 16.83
CA ASP A 19 2.19 11.50 15.46
C ASP A 19 0.83 12.24 15.37
N PRO A 20 0.83 13.59 15.20
CA PRO A 20 -0.38 14.41 15.17
C PRO A 20 -1.29 14.09 13.98
N ARG A 21 -0.79 13.43 12.92
CA ARG A 21 -1.61 12.96 11.79
C ARG A 21 -2.63 11.92 12.22
N PHE A 22 -2.34 11.17 13.29
CA PHE A 22 -3.18 10.07 13.74
C PHE A 22 -4.31 10.49 14.67
N ASN A 23 -4.31 11.68 15.27
CA ASN A 23 -5.36 12.08 16.22
C ASN A 23 -6.54 12.82 15.59
N THR A 24 -6.38 13.45 14.42
CA THR A 24 -7.38 14.38 13.86
C THR A 24 -8.16 13.84 12.65
N VAL A 25 -7.71 12.76 12.00
CA VAL A 25 -8.20 12.30 10.66
C VAL A 25 -8.86 10.90 10.67
N ARG A 26 -9.05 10.31 11.86
CA ARG A 26 -9.39 8.87 12.03
C ARG A 26 -10.64 8.36 11.30
N PRO A 27 -11.81 9.03 11.31
CA PRO A 27 -13.02 8.47 10.69
C PRO A 27 -12.98 8.48 9.15
N THR A 28 -12.29 9.46 8.57
CA THR A 28 -12.18 9.61 7.11
C THR A 28 -11.18 8.60 6.56
N ALA A 29 -10.06 8.37 7.26
CA ALA A 29 -9.06 7.37 6.88
C ALA A 29 -9.61 5.94 6.93
N ASP A 30 -10.37 5.57 7.96
CA ASP A 30 -10.96 4.23 8.06
C ASP A 30 -11.97 3.97 6.91
N ARG A 31 -12.83 4.95 6.57
CA ARG A 31 -13.77 4.85 5.44
C ARG A 31 -13.08 4.85 4.07
N ALA A 32 -12.04 5.66 3.91
CA ALA A 32 -11.26 5.71 2.67
C ALA A 32 -10.56 4.37 2.42
N ARG A 33 -9.95 3.77 3.45
CA ARG A 33 -9.40 2.41 3.36
C ARG A 33 -10.49 1.38 3.06
N GLU A 34 -11.62 1.41 3.77
CA GLU A 34 -12.73 0.49 3.49
C GLU A 34 -13.18 0.57 2.03
N GLY A 35 -13.37 1.79 1.53
CA GLY A 35 -13.73 2.07 0.14
C GLY A 35 -12.69 1.54 -0.85
N LEU A 36 -11.40 1.82 -0.62
CA LEU A 36 -10.29 1.32 -1.43
C LEU A 36 -10.33 -0.21 -1.52
N PHE A 37 -10.37 -0.91 -0.38
CA PHE A 37 -10.38 -2.37 -0.38
C PHE A 37 -11.67 -2.95 -0.96
N ASN A 38 -12.81 -2.27 -0.88
CA ASN A 38 -14.03 -2.70 -1.55
C ASN A 38 -13.90 -2.62 -3.08
N VAL A 39 -13.27 -1.56 -3.59
CA VAL A 39 -12.97 -1.41 -5.02
C VAL A 39 -11.96 -2.45 -5.47
N LEU A 40 -10.91 -2.71 -4.69
CA LEU A 40 -9.95 -3.79 -4.97
C LEU A 40 -10.57 -5.20 -4.88
N ALA A 41 -11.58 -5.40 -4.03
CA ALA A 41 -12.22 -6.71 -3.87
C ALA A 41 -13.18 -7.05 -5.01
N HIS A 42 -13.89 -6.04 -5.56
CA HIS A 42 -14.98 -6.25 -6.53
C HIS A 42 -14.70 -5.70 -7.92
N GLY A 43 -13.62 -4.91 -8.07
CA GLY A 43 -13.20 -4.39 -9.36
C GLY A 43 -12.51 -5.46 -10.21
N ASP A 44 -12.61 -5.30 -11.52
CA ASP A 44 -11.97 -6.19 -12.51
C ASP A 44 -10.50 -5.79 -12.73
N PHE A 45 -9.71 -5.89 -11.66
CA PHE A 45 -8.29 -5.50 -11.67
C PHE A 45 -7.32 -6.67 -11.57
N GLY A 46 -7.79 -7.85 -11.12
CA GLY A 46 -6.93 -9.02 -10.98
C GLY A 46 -6.95 -9.92 -12.22
N ARG A 47 -5.99 -10.84 -12.29
CA ARG A 47 -5.86 -11.76 -13.43
C ARG A 47 -7.04 -12.73 -13.48
N GLY A 48 -7.74 -12.76 -14.61
CA GLY A 48 -8.85 -13.70 -14.84
C GLY A 48 -10.09 -13.44 -14.00
N GLY A 49 -10.36 -12.18 -13.62
CA GLY A 49 -11.55 -11.79 -12.86
C GLY A 49 -11.50 -12.11 -11.36
N GLN A 50 -10.34 -12.53 -10.85
CA GLN A 50 -10.13 -12.74 -9.42
C GLN A 50 -9.75 -11.43 -8.73
N SER A 51 -10.05 -11.31 -7.44
CA SER A 51 -9.63 -10.13 -6.68
C SER A 51 -8.10 -10.06 -6.58
N PRO A 52 -7.46 -8.90 -6.84
CA PRO A 52 -6.03 -8.67 -6.61
C PRO A 52 -5.58 -8.83 -5.14
N LEU A 53 -6.48 -9.13 -4.20
CA LEU A 53 -6.16 -9.37 -2.80
C LEU A 53 -5.97 -10.86 -2.46
N SER A 54 -6.51 -11.77 -3.27
CA SER A 54 -6.48 -13.21 -2.96
C SER A 54 -5.08 -13.77 -3.19
N GLU A 55 -4.45 -14.26 -2.11
CA GLU A 55 -3.09 -14.81 -2.13
C GLU A 55 -2.01 -13.86 -2.69
N ALA A 56 -2.32 -12.57 -2.75
CA ALA A 56 -1.46 -11.57 -3.33
C ALA A 56 -0.22 -11.31 -2.49
N ARG A 57 0.88 -10.99 -3.17
CA ARG A 57 2.05 -10.41 -2.54
C ARG A 57 1.90 -8.90 -2.55
N VAL A 58 1.93 -8.30 -1.37
CA VAL A 58 1.63 -6.89 -1.17
C VAL A 58 2.91 -6.12 -0.84
N LEU A 59 3.06 -4.93 -1.41
CA LEU A 59 4.02 -3.93 -0.96
C LEU A 59 3.28 -2.70 -0.41
N ASP A 60 3.65 -2.27 0.79
CA ASP A 60 3.27 -0.98 1.38
C ASP A 60 4.52 -0.09 1.41
N ALA A 61 4.65 0.83 0.45
CA ALA A 61 5.91 1.52 0.16
C ALA A 61 6.17 2.80 0.98
N PHE A 62 5.15 3.29 1.68
CA PHE A 62 5.23 4.41 2.62
C PHE A 62 4.44 4.01 3.86
N ALA A 63 4.89 2.92 4.50
CA ALA A 63 4.00 2.12 5.33
C ALA A 63 3.44 2.85 6.55
N GLY A 64 4.17 3.81 7.12
CA GLY A 64 3.79 4.48 8.35
C GLY A 64 3.53 3.46 9.46
N CYS A 65 2.29 3.36 9.94
CA CYS A 65 1.91 2.33 10.94
C CYS A 65 1.55 0.95 10.35
N GLY A 66 1.66 0.79 9.03
CA GLY A 66 1.39 -0.44 8.28
C GLY A 66 -0.09 -0.68 7.98
N ALA A 67 -0.92 0.35 8.04
CA ALA A 67 -2.38 0.18 8.01
C ALA A 67 -2.89 -0.54 6.75
N LEU A 68 -2.37 -0.21 5.57
CA LEU A 68 -2.81 -0.80 4.30
C LEU A 68 -2.29 -2.22 4.16
N GLY A 69 -0.98 -2.45 4.38
CA GLY A 69 -0.43 -3.81 4.31
C GLY A 69 -1.04 -4.78 5.33
N LEU A 70 -1.30 -4.33 6.57
CA LEU A 70 -1.94 -5.16 7.60
C LEU A 70 -3.42 -5.45 7.29
N GLU A 71 -4.15 -4.49 6.72
CA GLU A 71 -5.51 -4.70 6.24
C GLU A 71 -5.54 -5.71 5.09
N ALA A 72 -4.55 -5.66 4.18
CA ALA A 72 -4.41 -6.64 3.10
C ALA A 72 -4.14 -8.06 3.64
N LEU A 73 -3.23 -8.21 4.62
CA LEU A 73 -3.00 -9.50 5.30
C LEU A 73 -4.28 -10.03 5.96
N SER A 74 -5.02 -9.17 6.66
CA SER A 74 -6.31 -9.54 7.25
C SER A 74 -7.30 -10.06 6.20
N ARG A 75 -7.30 -9.47 5.00
CA ARG A 75 -8.20 -9.83 3.88
C ARG A 75 -7.72 -10.99 3.02
N GLY A 76 -6.59 -11.64 3.36
CA GLY A 76 -6.14 -12.87 2.71
C GLY A 76 -4.94 -12.73 1.78
N ALA A 77 -4.24 -11.59 1.79
CA ALA A 77 -2.93 -11.51 1.15
C ALA A 77 -1.98 -12.58 1.69
N ALA A 78 -1.18 -13.18 0.82
CA ALA A 78 -0.24 -14.24 1.20
C ALA A 78 0.96 -13.66 1.96
N HIS A 79 1.38 -12.46 1.60
CA HIS A 79 2.54 -11.77 2.18
C HIS A 79 2.39 -10.26 2.06
N ALA A 80 2.92 -9.50 3.03
CA ALA A 80 3.07 -8.05 2.94
C ALA A 80 4.50 -7.62 3.29
N SER A 81 5.12 -6.87 2.39
CA SER A 81 6.37 -6.16 2.64
C SER A 81 6.09 -4.69 2.93
N PHE A 82 6.75 -4.14 3.93
CA PHE A 82 6.57 -2.76 4.37
C PHE A 82 7.89 -2.02 4.20
N ILE A 83 7.94 -0.98 3.37
CA ILE A 83 9.08 -0.06 3.28
C ILE A 83 8.74 1.20 4.06
N GLU A 84 9.60 1.55 5.01
CA GLU A 84 9.41 2.73 5.87
C GLU A 84 10.76 3.32 6.28
N ILE A 85 10.87 4.65 6.28
CA ILE A 85 12.12 5.35 6.60
C ILE A 85 12.25 5.62 8.11
N ASP A 86 11.13 5.89 8.78
CA ASP A 86 11.05 6.16 10.20
C ASP A 86 11.18 4.87 11.01
N ARG A 87 12.18 4.83 11.89
CA ARG A 87 12.48 3.66 12.73
C ARG A 87 11.37 3.36 13.74
N ARG A 88 10.72 4.38 14.30
CA ARG A 88 9.61 4.22 15.27
C ARG A 88 8.38 3.65 14.57
N ALA A 89 8.12 4.11 13.35
CA ALA A 89 7.07 3.57 12.49
C ALA A 89 7.35 2.08 12.15
N CYS A 90 8.58 1.73 11.76
CA CYS A 90 9.00 0.33 11.58
C CYS A 90 8.71 -0.54 12.82
N THR A 91 9.16 -0.10 14.00
CA THR A 91 8.92 -0.83 15.26
C THR A 91 7.42 -0.94 15.58
N THR A 92 6.61 0.04 15.20
CA THR A 92 5.15 -0.02 15.35
C THR A 92 4.55 -1.10 14.44
N ILE A 93 5.00 -1.21 13.20
CA ILE A 93 4.57 -2.26 12.27
C ILE A 93 4.95 -3.64 12.82
N GLU A 94 6.19 -3.82 13.29
CA GLU A 94 6.67 -5.06 13.89
C GLU A 94 5.77 -5.50 15.06
N ARG A 95 5.46 -4.58 15.98
CA ARG A 95 4.55 -4.85 17.11
C ARG A 95 3.13 -5.21 16.64
N ASN A 96 2.63 -4.57 15.60
CA ASN A 96 1.33 -4.89 15.03
C ASN A 96 1.32 -6.30 14.39
N LEU A 97 2.38 -6.68 13.68
CA LEU A 97 2.55 -8.02 13.12
C LEU A 97 2.57 -9.09 14.21
N GLU A 98 3.29 -8.85 15.31
CA GLU A 98 3.29 -9.73 16.49
C GLU A 98 1.91 -9.84 17.11
N THR A 99 1.24 -8.72 17.35
CA THR A 99 -0.09 -8.66 17.98
C THR A 99 -1.17 -9.34 17.14
N LEU A 100 -1.01 -9.36 15.82
CA LEU A 100 -1.93 -10.01 14.89
C LEU A 100 -1.49 -11.43 14.51
N GLU A 101 -0.37 -11.92 15.05
CA GLU A 101 0.20 -13.23 14.73
C GLU A 101 0.51 -13.40 13.22
N GLU A 102 0.85 -12.30 12.55
CA GLU A 102 1.14 -12.24 11.10
C GLU A 102 2.64 -12.11 10.80
N VAL A 103 3.52 -12.23 11.81
CA VAL A 103 4.98 -12.21 11.62
C VAL A 103 5.47 -13.13 10.49
N PRO A 104 4.94 -14.37 10.29
CA PRO A 104 5.37 -15.23 9.19
C PRO A 104 5.04 -14.69 7.79
N ARG A 105 4.08 -13.77 7.67
CA ARG A 105 3.59 -13.21 6.40
C ARG A 105 3.95 -11.73 6.24
N GLY A 106 4.63 -11.14 7.22
CA GLY A 106 5.00 -9.74 7.24
C GLY A 106 6.51 -9.55 7.19
N LYS A 107 6.99 -8.64 6.34
CA LYS A 107 8.40 -8.24 6.32
C LYS A 107 8.55 -6.72 6.37
N VAL A 108 9.15 -6.22 7.45
CA VAL A 108 9.49 -4.80 7.57
C VAL A 108 10.90 -4.56 7.01
N LEU A 109 11.02 -3.53 6.17
CA LEU A 109 12.26 -3.09 5.53
C LEU A 109 12.43 -1.61 5.84
N ARG A 110 13.42 -1.29 6.67
CA ARG A 110 13.77 0.10 6.89
C ARG A 110 14.50 0.65 5.66
N GLY A 111 13.88 1.57 4.93
CA GLY A 111 14.40 2.09 3.67
C GLY A 111 13.54 3.22 3.10
N ASP A 112 14.05 3.85 2.05
CA ASP A 112 13.36 4.91 1.32
C ASP A 112 12.79 4.33 0.02
N ALA A 113 11.50 4.49 -0.24
CA ALA A 113 10.87 4.01 -1.47
C ALA A 113 11.33 4.73 -2.74
N LEU A 114 11.99 5.88 -2.61
CA LEU A 114 12.69 6.55 -3.73
C LEU A 114 14.03 5.87 -4.06
N ARG A 115 14.57 5.08 -3.12
CA ARG A 115 15.81 4.31 -3.27
C ARG A 115 15.65 2.93 -2.63
N PRO A 116 14.67 2.14 -3.09
CA PRO A 116 14.29 0.91 -2.42
C PRO A 116 15.41 -0.13 -2.59
N PRO A 117 15.60 -1.03 -1.62
CA PRO A 117 16.49 -2.18 -1.82
C PRO A 117 15.97 -3.05 -2.97
N ILE A 118 16.85 -3.81 -3.62
CA ILE A 118 16.45 -4.77 -4.65
C ILE A 118 15.47 -5.80 -4.05
N ALA A 119 14.36 -6.07 -4.74
CA ALA A 119 13.34 -7.01 -4.32
C ALA A 119 13.84 -8.47 -4.38
N ARG A 120 14.51 -8.92 -3.31
CA ARG A 120 15.04 -10.30 -3.22
C ARG A 120 13.97 -11.36 -2.98
N THR A 121 12.83 -10.96 -2.41
CA THR A 121 11.76 -11.88 -2.05
C THR A 121 10.78 -12.14 -3.19
N GLY A 122 10.92 -11.43 -4.32
CA GLY A 122 10.02 -11.47 -5.48
C GLY A 122 9.05 -10.30 -5.52
N ALA A 123 8.64 -9.94 -6.72
CA ALA A 123 7.74 -8.82 -7.00
C ALA A 123 6.35 -8.99 -6.33
N CYS A 124 5.64 -7.86 -6.21
CA CYS A 124 4.33 -7.76 -5.58
C CYS A 124 3.24 -7.50 -6.63
N ASP A 125 2.08 -8.10 -6.42
CA ASP A 125 0.90 -8.02 -7.28
C ASP A 125 0.01 -6.82 -6.93
N LEU A 126 0.11 -6.35 -5.69
CA LEU A 126 -0.62 -5.20 -5.18
C LEU A 126 0.35 -4.27 -4.43
N VAL A 127 0.35 -3.00 -4.80
CA VAL A 127 1.27 -2.01 -4.24
C VAL A 127 0.51 -0.80 -3.73
N PHE A 128 0.81 -0.36 -2.52
CA PHE A 128 0.24 0.83 -1.89
C PHE A 128 1.30 1.92 -1.76
N LEU A 129 0.95 3.14 -2.15
CA LEU A 129 1.75 4.35 -1.95
C LEU A 129 0.88 5.39 -1.24
N ASP A 130 1.26 5.74 -0.01
CA ASP A 130 0.71 6.89 0.72
C ASP A 130 1.85 7.86 1.06
N PRO A 131 2.45 8.51 0.03
CA PRO A 131 3.58 9.40 0.26
C PRO A 131 3.14 10.64 1.04
N PRO A 132 4.04 11.24 1.84
CA PRO A 132 3.73 12.48 2.52
C PRO A 132 3.39 13.60 1.51
N TYR A 133 2.34 14.36 1.82
CA TYR A 133 1.76 15.37 0.93
C TYR A 133 2.76 16.43 0.43
N ARG A 134 2.44 16.99 -0.74
CA ARG A 134 3.08 18.16 -1.39
C ARG A 134 4.56 17.98 -1.71
N GLN A 135 4.99 16.74 -1.88
CA GLN A 135 6.39 16.42 -2.20
C GLN A 135 6.55 15.76 -3.57
N SER A 136 5.47 15.54 -4.33
CA SER A 136 5.49 14.91 -5.66
C SER A 136 6.29 13.61 -5.69
N LEU A 137 6.19 12.79 -4.62
CA LEU A 137 7.02 11.60 -4.44
C LEU A 137 6.45 10.34 -5.10
N ALA A 138 5.16 10.33 -5.44
CA ALA A 138 4.51 9.16 -6.01
C ALA A 138 5.19 8.70 -7.30
N GLU A 139 5.35 9.59 -8.28
CA GLU A 139 5.96 9.27 -9.58
C GLU A 139 7.41 8.75 -9.46
N PRO A 140 8.36 9.43 -8.78
CA PRO A 140 9.71 8.89 -8.63
C PRO A 140 9.76 7.60 -7.81
N ALA A 141 8.88 7.41 -6.82
CA ALA A 141 8.79 6.15 -6.07
C ALA A 141 8.32 4.99 -6.95
N LEU A 142 7.29 5.18 -7.78
CA LEU A 142 6.81 4.17 -8.73
C LEU A 142 7.93 3.72 -9.67
N THR A 143 8.65 4.67 -10.26
CA THR A 143 9.79 4.39 -11.13
C THR A 143 10.90 3.62 -10.41
N ALA A 144 11.27 4.04 -9.19
CA ALA A 144 12.32 3.38 -8.41
C ALA A 144 11.93 1.96 -7.97
N LEU A 145 10.69 1.76 -7.53
CA LEU A 145 10.15 0.47 -7.11
C LEU A 145 10.08 -0.52 -8.28
N ALA A 146 9.60 -0.06 -9.44
CA ALA A 146 9.58 -0.87 -10.66
C ALA A 146 11.01 -1.30 -11.06
N ALA A 147 11.96 -0.36 -11.10
CA ALA A 147 13.36 -0.64 -11.43
C ALA A 147 14.04 -1.60 -10.44
N ALA A 148 13.67 -1.54 -9.16
CA ALA A 148 14.18 -2.44 -8.13
C ALA A 148 13.48 -3.82 -8.10
N GLY A 149 12.52 -4.07 -9.00
CA GLY A 149 11.83 -5.35 -9.14
C GLY A 149 10.71 -5.59 -8.13
N TRP A 150 10.20 -4.54 -7.47
CA TRP A 150 9.13 -4.68 -6.48
C TRP A 150 7.74 -4.86 -7.09
N ILE A 151 7.54 -4.44 -8.33
CA ILE A 151 6.22 -4.36 -8.96
C ILE A 151 6.14 -5.41 -10.07
N ALA A 152 5.22 -6.37 -9.93
CA ALA A 152 5.06 -7.44 -10.90
C ALA A 152 4.36 -6.92 -12.16
N PRO A 153 4.68 -7.45 -13.36
CA PRO A 153 3.88 -7.18 -14.54
C PRO A 153 2.40 -7.55 -14.30
N GLY A 154 1.48 -6.65 -14.60
CA GLY A 154 0.06 -6.78 -14.31
C GLY A 154 -0.34 -6.47 -12.87
N ALA A 155 0.59 -5.95 -12.04
CA ALA A 155 0.26 -5.52 -10.69
C ALA A 155 -0.66 -4.30 -10.69
N VAL A 156 -1.50 -4.23 -9.66
CA VAL A 156 -2.33 -3.08 -9.35
C VAL A 156 -1.61 -2.20 -8.34
N VAL A 157 -1.59 -0.90 -8.58
CA VAL A 157 -0.99 0.07 -7.68
C VAL A 157 -2.02 1.09 -7.25
N ALA A 158 -2.18 1.27 -5.94
CA ALA A 158 -3.06 2.25 -5.35
C ALA A 158 -2.23 3.38 -4.73
N VAL A 159 -2.38 4.59 -5.28
CA VAL A 159 -1.67 5.78 -4.82
C VAL A 159 -2.66 6.71 -4.12
N GLU A 160 -2.44 6.98 -2.84
CA GLU A 160 -3.15 8.02 -2.10
C GLU A 160 -2.67 9.41 -2.52
N GLN A 161 -3.62 10.32 -2.74
CA GLN A 161 -3.39 11.69 -3.15
C GLN A 161 -4.30 12.65 -2.39
N GLU A 162 -3.79 13.85 -2.11
CA GLU A 162 -4.61 14.97 -1.65
C GLU A 162 -5.16 15.80 -2.83
N ARG A 163 -6.22 16.58 -2.54
CA ARG A 163 -6.85 17.46 -3.52
C ARG A 163 -5.84 18.47 -4.10
N GLY A 164 -5.65 18.44 -5.41
CA GLY A 164 -4.75 19.34 -6.15
C GLY A 164 -3.41 18.73 -6.55
N GLU A 165 -3.16 17.48 -6.17
CA GLU A 165 -2.08 16.67 -6.75
C GLU A 165 -2.64 15.83 -7.89
N ASP A 166 -2.18 16.11 -9.11
CA ASP A 166 -2.40 15.24 -10.25
C ASP A 166 -1.19 14.33 -10.42
N LEU A 167 -1.45 13.02 -10.51
CA LEU A 167 -0.44 12.01 -10.79
C LEU A 167 -0.50 11.71 -12.28
N THR A 168 0.55 12.08 -12.99
CA THR A 168 0.80 11.56 -14.33
C THR A 168 1.42 10.17 -14.16
N PRO A 169 0.79 9.09 -14.66
CA PRO A 169 1.39 7.76 -14.57
C PRO A 169 2.76 7.76 -15.27
N PRO A 170 3.84 7.33 -14.58
CA PRO A 170 5.15 7.21 -15.21
C PRO A 170 5.16 6.09 -16.26
N GLU A 171 6.25 6.00 -17.02
CA GLU A 171 6.41 4.95 -18.04
C GLU A 171 6.17 3.55 -17.45
N GLY A 172 5.43 2.72 -18.19
CA GLY A 172 5.03 1.39 -17.76
C GLY A 172 3.80 1.37 -16.85
N PHE A 173 3.27 2.52 -16.43
CA PHE A 173 2.03 2.61 -15.68
C PHE A 173 0.90 3.19 -16.52
N GLU A 174 -0.30 2.68 -16.32
CA GLU A 174 -1.53 3.22 -16.91
C GLU A 174 -2.57 3.48 -15.83
N ALA A 175 -3.38 4.53 -15.99
CA ALA A 175 -4.50 4.77 -15.11
C ALA A 175 -5.63 3.76 -15.38
N LEU A 176 -6.08 3.07 -14.33
CA LEU A 176 -7.20 2.13 -14.38
C LEU A 176 -8.49 2.77 -13.89
N ASP A 177 -8.40 3.46 -12.75
CA ASP A 177 -9.58 4.00 -12.06
C ASP A 177 -9.16 5.09 -11.06
N GLU A 178 -10.13 5.86 -10.60
CA GLU A 178 -9.94 6.91 -9.60
C GLU A 178 -11.10 6.92 -8.60
N ARG A 179 -10.78 6.89 -7.31
CA ARG A 179 -11.78 6.85 -6.23
C ARG A 179 -11.60 8.01 -5.27
N ARG A 180 -12.70 8.63 -4.86
CA ARG A 180 -12.71 9.78 -3.94
C ARG A 180 -13.51 9.46 -2.70
N TYR A 181 -12.90 9.65 -1.54
CA TYR A 181 -13.51 9.43 -0.23
C TYR A 181 -13.28 10.65 0.65
N GLY A 182 -14.22 11.60 0.60
CA GLY A 182 -14.09 12.88 1.30
C GLY A 182 -12.93 13.71 0.74
N ARG A 183 -11.84 13.84 1.51
CA ARG A 183 -10.64 14.60 1.10
C ARG A 183 -9.55 13.73 0.46
N THR A 184 -9.66 12.41 0.62
CA THR A 184 -8.70 11.44 0.10
C THR A 184 -9.10 11.02 -1.31
N ARG A 185 -8.13 10.98 -2.22
CA ARG A 185 -8.26 10.43 -3.58
C ARG A 185 -7.31 9.24 -3.70
N PHE A 186 -7.77 8.15 -4.30
CA PHE A 186 -6.91 7.05 -4.71
C PHE A 186 -6.88 6.99 -6.23
N ALA A 187 -5.69 7.09 -6.81
CA ALA A 187 -5.45 6.71 -8.19
C ALA A 187 -5.08 5.23 -8.23
N LEU A 188 -5.81 4.44 -9.02
CA LEU A 188 -5.51 3.04 -9.28
C LEU A 188 -4.80 2.94 -10.62
N LEU A 189 -3.61 2.36 -10.62
CA LEU A 189 -2.76 2.18 -11.80
C LEU A 189 -2.51 0.69 -12.07
N GLY A 190 -2.32 0.35 -13.33
CA GLY A 190 -1.84 -0.95 -13.77
C GLY A 190 -0.39 -0.85 -14.21
N TYR A 191 0.45 -1.79 -13.81
CA TYR A 191 1.83 -1.85 -14.29
C TYR A 191 1.95 -2.81 -15.48
N ARG A 192 2.31 -2.29 -16.65
CA ARG A 192 2.75 -3.07 -17.81
C ARG A 192 4.26 -2.93 -17.88
N ALA A 193 4.97 -4.02 -17.62
CA ALA A 193 6.41 -4.03 -17.81
C ALA A 193 6.74 -3.50 -19.20
N SER A 194 7.57 -2.47 -19.26
CA SER A 194 8.05 -1.92 -20.52
C SER A 194 8.69 -3.06 -21.29
N SER A 195 8.19 -3.33 -22.50
CA SER A 195 8.84 -4.24 -23.44
C SER A 195 10.23 -3.68 -23.70
N GLN A 196 11.25 -4.15 -22.98
CA GLN A 196 12.62 -3.83 -23.31
C GLN A 196 12.86 -4.40 -24.71
N SER A 197 12.96 -3.50 -25.69
CA SER A 197 13.33 -3.79 -27.07
C SER A 197 14.85 -3.86 -27.17
#